data_AF-A0AAD9MH45-F1
#
_entry.id   AF-A0AAD9MH45-F1
#
_cell.length_a   1.000
_cell.length_b   1.000
_cell.length_c   1.000
_cell.angle_alpha   90.00
_cell.angle_beta   90.00
_cell.angle_gamma   90.00
#
_symmetry.space_group_name_H-M   'P 1'
#
loop_
_entity.id
_entity.type
_entity.pdbx_description
1 polymer ?
#
loop_
_entity_poly.entity_id
_entity_poly.type
_entity_poly.pdbx_seq_one_letter_code
_entity_poly.pdbx_strand_id
1 'polypeptide(L)'
;MVAPKRAKRAKTEHAAPASKPEEVETGWEELEKEPEETAVVTKVVLPKKKAPVLSKRERQQVKKDEEAAIRASELKRAQGESAPTSVAEFEALVLSSGDSSFVWVKYMAFLVSLGDVEKARALGHRALGVINYREDAEKFNIWIALLNLENAYGTEESTLRVLGDALRHTDDGKMYMAAIDVFERSGRSALLDRCVKAVTKKYGESPEVWQRVYRTRLAQQDAEGARTTLSRALQALPKQDHVAMISQAGLLEFRQGDPERGRSLFEGVLRNYPKRLDLWNVYIDQEIKMKILFKRWLDYEKQHGAEADVDHVKRRAREFVESVGQ
;
A
#
# COMPACT_ATOMS: atom_id res chain seq x y z
N MET A 1 -7.67 21.25 69.18
CA MET A 1 -7.27 21.96 67.94
C MET A 1 -6.90 20.93 66.89
N VAL A 2 -7.84 20.55 66.02
CA VAL A 2 -7.61 19.57 64.94
C VAL A 2 -8.22 20.17 63.68
N ALA A 3 -7.38 20.61 62.75
CA ALA A 3 -7.76 21.10 61.44
C ALA A 3 -7.51 20.00 60.40
N PRO A 4 -8.44 19.70 59.48
CA PRO A 4 -8.18 18.73 58.42
C PRO A 4 -7.42 19.41 57.27
N LYS A 5 -6.37 18.73 56.80
CA LYS A 5 -5.57 19.12 55.64
C LYS A 5 -6.37 18.96 54.34
N ARG A 6 -6.31 20.01 53.51
CA ARG A 6 -6.78 20.10 52.12
C ARG A 6 -6.41 18.87 51.28
N ALA A 7 -7.42 18.25 50.67
CA ALA A 7 -7.26 17.35 49.53
C ALA A 7 -6.86 18.14 48.28
N LYS A 8 -5.75 17.77 47.64
CA LYS A 8 -5.37 18.27 46.31
C LYS A 8 -6.23 17.54 45.26
N ARG A 9 -7.08 18.30 44.59
CA ARG A 9 -7.88 17.92 43.42
C ARG A 9 -6.93 17.67 42.24
N ALA A 10 -6.90 16.45 41.71
CA ALA A 10 -6.23 16.15 40.45
C ALA A 10 -6.98 16.88 39.31
N LYS A 11 -6.24 17.64 38.51
CA LYS A 11 -6.73 18.23 37.26
C LYS A 11 -6.79 17.11 36.23
N THR A 12 -7.99 16.81 35.76
CA THR A 12 -8.25 16.07 34.52
C THR A 12 -7.70 16.86 33.35
N GLU A 13 -6.71 16.31 32.65
CA GLU A 13 -6.24 16.81 31.36
C GLU A 13 -7.32 16.54 30.30
N HIS A 14 -7.65 17.59 29.55
CA HIS A 14 -8.50 17.52 28.36
C HIS A 14 -7.72 16.82 27.24
N ALA A 15 -8.21 15.65 26.81
CA ALA A 15 -7.77 15.01 25.58
C ALA A 15 -8.19 15.87 24.37
N ALA A 16 -7.21 16.20 23.52
CA ALA A 16 -7.42 16.87 22.24
C ALA A 16 -8.13 15.93 21.23
N PRO A 17 -8.92 16.46 20.27
CA PRO A 17 -9.64 15.65 19.31
C PRO A 17 -8.68 15.01 18.30
N ALA A 18 -8.77 13.69 18.15
CA ALA A 18 -8.09 12.95 17.09
C ALA A 18 -8.58 13.44 15.72
N SER A 19 -7.65 14.00 14.93
CA SER A 19 -7.85 14.27 13.51
C SER A 19 -7.99 12.94 12.77
N LYS A 20 -9.08 12.80 11.98
CA LYS A 20 -9.31 11.63 11.13
C LYS A 20 -8.15 11.48 10.13
N PRO A 21 -7.65 10.26 9.88
CA PRO A 21 -6.70 10.03 8.79
C PRO A 21 -7.39 10.32 7.45
N GLU A 22 -6.73 11.11 6.61
CA GLU A 22 -7.11 11.31 5.21
C GLU A 22 -7.06 9.98 4.46
N GLU A 23 -8.17 9.61 3.83
CA GLU A 23 -8.28 8.48 2.92
C GLU A 23 -7.44 8.78 1.67
N VAL A 24 -6.35 8.02 1.50
CA VAL A 24 -5.55 8.06 0.29
C VAL A 24 -6.21 7.12 -0.70
N GLU A 25 -6.91 7.68 -1.69
CA GLU A 25 -7.55 6.97 -2.81
C GLU A 25 -6.53 6.06 -3.50
N THR A 26 -6.55 4.78 -3.13
CA THR A 26 -5.94 3.72 -3.93
C THR A 26 -6.97 3.41 -5.00
N GLY A 27 -6.76 3.79 -6.27
CA GLY A 27 -7.73 3.72 -7.40
C GLY A 27 -8.36 2.34 -7.72
N TRP A 28 -8.99 1.74 -6.72
CA TRP A 28 -9.76 0.51 -6.65
C TRP A 28 -11.24 0.82 -6.35
N GLU A 29 -11.55 2.03 -5.87
CA GLU A 29 -12.89 2.49 -5.50
C GLU A 29 -13.81 2.78 -6.70
N GLU A 30 -13.25 2.95 -7.91
CA GLU A 30 -14.04 3.15 -9.13
C GLU A 30 -14.77 1.88 -9.61
N LEU A 31 -14.43 0.70 -9.06
CA LEU A 31 -15.02 -0.59 -9.42
C LEU A 31 -16.06 -1.11 -8.41
N GLU A 32 -16.29 -0.41 -7.29
CA GLU A 32 -17.20 -0.83 -6.21
C GLU A 32 -18.51 -0.02 -6.11
N LYS A 33 -18.75 0.95 -7.01
CA LYS A 33 -20.03 1.68 -7.02
C LYS A 33 -21.15 0.86 -7.66
N GLU A 34 -21.83 0.07 -6.83
CA GLU A 34 -23.20 -0.39 -7.07
C GLU A 34 -24.22 0.70 -6.62
N PRO A 35 -25.40 0.80 -7.25
CA PRO A 35 -26.35 1.88 -7.01
C PRO A 35 -26.98 1.79 -5.60
N GLU A 36 -27.06 2.95 -4.94
CA GLU A 36 -27.69 3.09 -3.62
C GLU A 36 -29.19 2.77 -3.65
N GLU A 37 -29.62 1.80 -2.84
CA GLU A 37 -31.01 1.70 -2.37
C GLU A 37 -31.08 1.91 -0.85
N THR A 38 -31.63 3.05 -0.46
CA THR A 38 -31.99 3.36 0.92
C THR A 38 -33.27 2.61 1.31
N ALA A 39 -33.20 1.72 2.30
CA ALA A 39 -34.39 1.25 3.01
C ALA A 39 -34.12 1.02 4.50
N VAL A 40 -34.77 1.84 5.32
CA VAL A 40 -34.84 1.77 6.78
C VAL A 40 -35.58 0.49 7.20
N VAL A 41 -34.90 -0.42 7.90
CA VAL A 41 -35.52 -1.64 8.47
C VAL A 41 -36.16 -1.32 9.82
N THR A 42 -37.46 -1.05 9.82
CA THR A 42 -38.33 -1.31 10.98
C THR A 42 -38.66 -2.80 11.00
N LYS A 43 -38.33 -3.48 12.11
CA LYS A 43 -38.67 -4.90 12.33
C LYS A 43 -40.18 -5.06 12.42
N VAL A 44 -40.80 -5.59 11.37
CA VAL A 44 -42.15 -6.16 11.40
C VAL A 44 -42.05 -7.68 11.24
N VAL A 45 -42.45 -8.42 12.27
CA VAL A 45 -42.63 -9.87 12.21
C VAL A 45 -43.87 -10.15 11.37
N LEU A 46 -43.70 -10.79 10.20
CA LEU A 46 -44.81 -11.25 9.36
C LEU A 46 -44.93 -12.79 9.36
N PRO A 47 -46.15 -13.33 9.29
CA PRO A 47 -46.42 -14.75 9.42
C PRO A 47 -46.11 -15.52 8.12
N LYS A 48 -45.74 -16.80 8.26
CA LYS A 48 -45.46 -17.73 7.15
C LYS A 48 -46.62 -17.77 6.14
N LYS A 49 -46.43 -17.23 4.94
CA LYS A 49 -47.34 -17.43 3.78
C LYS A 49 -46.79 -18.52 2.85
N LYS A 50 -47.68 -19.41 2.40
CA LYS A 50 -47.40 -20.46 1.42
C LYS A 50 -47.01 -19.82 0.08
N ALA A 51 -46.03 -20.41 -0.61
CA ALA A 51 -45.55 -19.94 -1.91
C ALA A 51 -46.70 -19.93 -2.95
N PRO A 52 -46.82 -18.87 -3.78
CA PRO A 52 -47.85 -18.81 -4.81
C PRO A 52 -47.54 -19.82 -5.91
N VAL A 53 -48.56 -20.57 -6.35
CA VAL A 53 -48.45 -21.49 -7.49
C VAL A 53 -48.43 -20.64 -8.76
N LEU A 54 -47.23 -20.35 -9.28
CA LEU A 54 -47.02 -19.63 -10.53
C LEU A 54 -47.80 -20.29 -11.68
N SER A 55 -48.55 -19.49 -12.44
CA SER A 55 -49.33 -19.94 -13.59
C SER A 55 -48.41 -20.49 -14.69
N LYS A 56 -48.91 -21.40 -15.53
CA LYS A 56 -48.14 -22.01 -16.64
C LYS A 56 -47.53 -20.95 -17.57
N ARG A 57 -48.20 -19.80 -17.71
CA ARG A 57 -47.78 -18.67 -18.55
C ARG A 57 -46.65 -17.85 -17.89
N GLU A 58 -46.69 -17.68 -16.57
CA GLU A 58 -45.66 -16.97 -15.80
C GLU A 58 -44.37 -17.79 -15.73
N ARG A 59 -44.47 -19.12 -15.53
CA ARG A 59 -43.29 -20.01 -15.58
C ARG A 59 -42.62 -20.02 -16.95
N GLN A 60 -43.42 -19.90 -18.02
CA GLN A 60 -42.90 -19.83 -19.39
C GLN A 60 -42.27 -18.46 -19.70
N GLN A 61 -42.76 -17.39 -19.08
CA GLN A 61 -42.19 -16.06 -19.19
C GLN A 61 -40.84 -15.97 -18.46
N VAL A 62 -40.79 -16.42 -17.20
CA VAL A 62 -39.54 -16.50 -16.42
C VAL A 62 -38.49 -17.32 -17.16
N LYS A 63 -38.86 -18.48 -17.71
CA LYS A 63 -37.93 -19.32 -18.47
C LYS A 63 -37.44 -18.66 -19.77
N LYS A 64 -38.29 -17.85 -20.43
CA LYS A 64 -37.90 -17.06 -21.61
C LYS A 64 -36.96 -15.91 -21.25
N ASP A 65 -37.20 -15.26 -20.12
CA ASP A 65 -36.39 -14.14 -19.64
C ASP A 65 -35.00 -14.65 -19.19
N GLU A 66 -34.96 -15.81 -18.52
CA GLU A 66 -33.73 -16.55 -18.20
C GLU A 66 -32.96 -16.95 -19.47
N GLU A 67 -33.63 -17.54 -20.47
CA GLU A 67 -32.98 -17.90 -21.74
C GLU A 67 -32.50 -16.69 -22.55
N ALA A 68 -33.19 -15.54 -22.44
CA ALA A 68 -32.78 -14.30 -23.09
C ALA A 68 -31.57 -13.66 -22.39
N ALA A 69 -31.52 -13.72 -21.06
CA ALA A 69 -30.36 -13.30 -20.28
C ALA A 69 -29.12 -14.15 -20.60
N ILE A 70 -29.30 -15.48 -20.70
CA ILE A 70 -28.25 -16.42 -21.11
C ILE A 70 -27.79 -16.12 -22.55
N ARG A 71 -28.71 -15.87 -23.49
CA ARG A 71 -28.33 -15.51 -24.87
C ARG A 71 -27.59 -14.17 -24.95
N ALA A 72 -27.97 -13.18 -24.15
CA ALA A 72 -27.30 -11.89 -24.10
C ALA A 72 -25.90 -11.99 -23.51
N SER A 73 -25.71 -12.80 -22.46
CA SER A 73 -24.38 -13.07 -21.90
C SER A 73 -23.51 -13.88 -22.88
N GLU A 74 -24.08 -14.85 -23.61
CA GLU A 74 -23.36 -15.61 -24.65
C GLU A 74 -22.94 -14.75 -25.85
N LEU A 75 -23.75 -13.77 -26.25
CA LEU A 75 -23.41 -12.85 -27.35
C LEU A 75 -22.31 -11.86 -26.96
N LYS A 76 -22.32 -11.38 -25.71
CA LYS A 76 -21.22 -10.58 -25.14
C LYS A 76 -19.93 -11.40 -24.99
N ARG A 77 -20.07 -12.70 -24.71
CA ARG A 77 -18.96 -13.67 -24.65
C ARG A 77 -18.31 -13.90 -26.01
N ALA A 78 -19.10 -13.94 -27.09
CA ALA A 78 -18.60 -14.02 -28.47
C ALA A 78 -17.85 -12.76 -28.92
N GLN A 79 -18.07 -11.62 -28.24
CA GLN A 79 -17.40 -10.35 -28.50
C GLN A 79 -16.17 -10.10 -27.60
N GLY A 80 -15.86 -11.00 -26.67
CA GLY A 80 -14.61 -11.00 -25.89
C GLY A 80 -14.54 -10.04 -24.70
N GLU A 81 -15.64 -9.39 -24.30
CA GLU A 81 -15.61 -8.26 -23.35
C GLU A 81 -16.18 -8.52 -21.94
N SER A 82 -16.83 -9.66 -21.69
CA SER A 82 -17.39 -9.92 -20.34
C SER A 82 -16.38 -10.61 -19.42
N ALA A 83 -16.07 -9.98 -18.28
CA ALA A 83 -15.32 -10.61 -17.19
C ALA A 83 -16.04 -11.88 -16.70
N PRO A 84 -15.31 -12.97 -16.37
CA PRO A 84 -15.93 -14.19 -15.84
C PRO A 84 -16.67 -13.89 -14.53
N THR A 85 -17.88 -14.43 -14.40
CA THR A 85 -18.80 -14.20 -13.26
C THR A 85 -19.11 -15.48 -12.48
N SER A 86 -18.68 -16.63 -12.98
CA SER A 86 -18.91 -17.92 -12.34
C SER A 86 -17.66 -18.77 -12.25
N VAL A 87 -17.66 -19.69 -11.28
CA VAL A 87 -16.60 -20.70 -11.10
C VAL A 87 -16.35 -21.47 -12.41
N ALA A 88 -17.40 -21.87 -13.12
CA ALA A 88 -17.28 -22.63 -14.36
C ALA A 88 -16.59 -21.84 -15.48
N GLU A 89 -16.85 -20.53 -15.58
CA GLU A 89 -16.20 -19.65 -16.55
C GLU A 89 -14.73 -19.45 -16.20
N PHE A 90 -14.39 -19.30 -14.93
CA PHE A 90 -12.99 -19.20 -14.49
C PHE A 90 -12.22 -20.51 -14.72
N GLU A 91 -12.81 -21.67 -14.44
CA GLU A 91 -12.17 -22.97 -14.73
C GLU A 91 -11.93 -23.14 -16.24
N ALA A 92 -12.89 -22.75 -17.09
CA ALA A 92 -12.69 -22.77 -18.55
C ALA A 92 -11.57 -21.82 -19.00
N LEU A 93 -11.47 -20.64 -18.39
CA LEU A 93 -10.43 -19.66 -18.72
C LEU A 93 -9.03 -20.11 -18.25
N VAL A 94 -8.94 -20.73 -17.08
CA VAL A 94 -7.69 -21.33 -16.60
C VAL A 94 -7.27 -22.50 -17.48
N LEU A 95 -8.20 -23.28 -18.01
CA LEU A 95 -7.89 -24.37 -18.95
C LEU A 95 -7.32 -23.85 -20.27
N SER A 96 -7.79 -22.71 -20.78
CA SER A 96 -7.28 -22.11 -22.02
C SER A 96 -5.99 -21.30 -21.81
N SER A 97 -5.84 -20.68 -20.63
CA SER A 97 -4.80 -19.69 -20.33
C SER A 97 -4.07 -20.04 -19.03
N GLY A 98 -3.66 -21.30 -18.89
CA GLY A 98 -3.12 -21.87 -17.63
C GLY A 98 -1.81 -21.25 -17.15
N ASP A 99 -1.03 -20.62 -18.02
CA ASP A 99 0.22 -19.95 -17.65
C ASP A 99 0.02 -18.49 -17.19
N SER A 100 -1.18 -17.92 -17.36
CA SER A 100 -1.44 -16.51 -17.03
C SER A 100 -1.79 -16.32 -15.55
N SER A 101 -0.86 -15.78 -14.76
CA SER A 101 -1.08 -15.45 -13.35
C SER A 101 -2.25 -14.47 -13.16
N PHE A 102 -2.48 -13.58 -14.11
CA PHE A 102 -3.61 -12.65 -14.07
C PHE A 102 -4.97 -13.36 -13.96
N VAL A 103 -5.17 -14.43 -14.75
CA VAL A 103 -6.40 -15.23 -14.73
C VAL A 103 -6.57 -15.90 -13.37
N TRP A 104 -5.49 -16.52 -12.87
CA TRP A 104 -5.49 -17.18 -11.56
C TRP A 104 -5.77 -16.21 -10.41
N VAL A 105 -5.14 -15.03 -10.40
CA VAL A 105 -5.33 -14.01 -9.37
C VAL A 105 -6.75 -13.45 -9.40
N LYS A 106 -7.33 -13.22 -10.59
CA LYS A 106 -8.75 -12.83 -10.71
C LYS A 106 -9.69 -13.89 -10.17
N TYR A 107 -9.40 -15.16 -10.44
CA TYR A 107 -10.21 -16.26 -9.92
C TYR A 107 -10.06 -16.38 -8.39
N MET A 108 -8.85 -16.22 -7.84
CA MET A 108 -8.64 -16.14 -6.39
C MET A 108 -9.44 -14.98 -5.77
N ALA A 109 -9.41 -13.79 -6.38
CA ALA A 109 -10.17 -12.63 -5.91
C ALA A 109 -11.69 -12.87 -5.92
N PHE A 110 -12.21 -13.51 -6.98
CA PHE A 110 -13.61 -13.92 -7.04
C PHE A 110 -13.99 -14.90 -5.92
N LEU A 111 -13.14 -15.87 -5.60
CA LEU A 111 -13.40 -16.77 -4.46
C LEU A 111 -13.38 -16.03 -3.13
N VAL A 112 -12.47 -15.05 -2.98
CA VAL A 112 -12.42 -14.19 -1.79
C VAL A 112 -13.68 -13.32 -1.66
N SER A 113 -14.22 -12.77 -2.76
CA SER A 113 -15.45 -11.96 -2.73
C SER A 113 -16.68 -12.80 -2.34
N LEU A 114 -16.64 -14.11 -2.55
CA LEU A 114 -17.65 -15.07 -2.07
C LEU A 114 -17.43 -15.51 -0.61
N GLY A 115 -16.35 -15.07 0.04
CA GLY A 115 -15.95 -15.50 1.39
C GLY A 115 -15.21 -16.83 1.46
N ASP A 116 -14.94 -17.47 0.32
CA ASP A 116 -14.30 -18.78 0.21
C ASP A 116 -12.76 -18.68 0.21
N VAL A 117 -12.18 -18.12 1.28
CA VAL A 117 -10.72 -17.88 1.40
C VAL A 117 -9.91 -19.17 1.31
N GLU A 118 -10.39 -20.28 1.89
CA GLU A 118 -9.70 -21.58 1.83
C GLU A 118 -9.58 -22.10 0.39
N LYS A 119 -10.64 -21.94 -0.41
CA LYS A 119 -10.59 -22.33 -1.82
C LYS A 119 -9.65 -21.42 -2.60
N ALA A 120 -9.61 -20.13 -2.27
CA ALA A 120 -8.65 -19.19 -2.88
C ALA A 120 -7.19 -19.60 -2.60
N ARG A 121 -6.87 -20.05 -1.37
CA ARG A 121 -5.52 -20.59 -1.05
C ARG A 121 -5.21 -21.84 -1.87
N ALA A 122 -6.11 -22.82 -1.85
CA ALA A 122 -5.94 -24.06 -2.61
C ALA A 122 -5.76 -23.77 -4.11
N LEU A 123 -6.49 -22.79 -4.63
CA LEU A 123 -6.39 -22.34 -6.01
C LEU A 123 -5.03 -21.71 -6.33
N GLY A 124 -4.49 -20.86 -5.47
CA GLY A 124 -3.15 -20.28 -5.65
C GLY A 124 -2.05 -21.34 -5.64
N HIS A 125 -2.13 -22.34 -4.75
CA HIS A 125 -1.20 -23.47 -4.78
C HIS A 125 -1.37 -24.33 -6.04
N ARG A 126 -2.59 -24.52 -6.53
CA ARG A 126 -2.86 -25.19 -7.82
C ARG A 126 -2.21 -24.42 -8.97
N ALA A 127 -2.32 -23.09 -8.98
CA ALA A 127 -1.70 -22.24 -10.00
C ALA A 127 -0.18 -22.43 -10.06
N LEU A 128 0.51 -22.49 -8.91
CA LEU A 128 1.96 -22.74 -8.86
C LEU A 128 2.38 -24.09 -9.47
N GLY A 129 1.50 -25.09 -9.40
CA GLY A 129 1.70 -26.42 -9.98
C GLY A 129 1.35 -26.50 -11.48
N VAL A 130 0.39 -25.69 -11.94
CA VAL A 130 -0.05 -25.67 -13.35
C VAL A 130 0.82 -24.76 -14.21
N ILE A 131 1.16 -23.57 -13.74
CA ILE A 131 1.99 -22.61 -14.48
C ILE A 131 3.34 -23.24 -14.77
N ASN A 132 3.79 -23.11 -16.02
CA ASN A 132 5.06 -23.61 -16.48
C ASN A 132 6.22 -23.10 -15.61
N TYR A 133 7.16 -23.98 -15.25
CA TYR A 133 8.32 -23.62 -14.43
C TYR A 133 9.24 -22.57 -15.07
N ARG A 134 9.16 -22.36 -16.39
CA ARG A 134 9.93 -21.30 -17.07
C ARG A 134 9.34 -19.91 -16.89
N GLU A 135 8.06 -19.83 -16.52
CA GLU A 135 7.35 -18.57 -16.31
C GLU A 135 7.55 -18.09 -14.86
N ASP A 136 8.80 -17.78 -14.51
CA ASP A 136 9.19 -17.34 -13.16
C ASP A 136 8.44 -16.08 -12.72
N ALA A 137 8.17 -15.16 -13.67
CA ALA A 137 7.42 -13.93 -13.41
C ALA A 137 5.95 -14.22 -13.05
N GLU A 138 5.32 -15.15 -13.77
CA GLU A 138 3.93 -15.55 -13.50
C GLU A 138 3.83 -16.25 -12.14
N LYS A 139 4.77 -17.15 -11.81
CA LYS A 139 4.83 -17.78 -10.48
C LYS A 139 5.09 -16.77 -9.36
N PHE A 140 5.96 -15.79 -9.60
CA PHE A 140 6.22 -14.71 -8.65
C PHE A 140 4.95 -13.91 -8.32
N ASN A 141 4.13 -13.59 -9.34
CA ASN A 141 2.85 -12.92 -9.13
C ASN A 141 1.88 -13.75 -8.29
N ILE A 142 1.82 -15.08 -8.49
CA ILE A 142 1.02 -15.97 -7.64
C ILE A 142 1.51 -15.97 -6.20
N TRP A 143 2.83 -15.99 -5.96
CA TRP A 143 3.37 -15.90 -4.61
C TRP A 143 3.01 -14.58 -3.91
N ILE A 144 3.05 -13.46 -4.63
CA ILE A 144 2.59 -12.17 -4.10
C ILE A 144 1.09 -12.23 -3.77
N ALA A 145 0.27 -12.83 -4.64
CA ALA A 145 -1.17 -12.97 -4.41
C ALA A 145 -1.47 -13.83 -3.17
N LEU A 146 -0.77 -14.95 -3.00
CA LEU A 146 -0.86 -15.80 -1.80
C LEU A 146 -0.40 -15.05 -0.54
N LEU A 147 0.69 -14.28 -0.62
CA LEU A 147 1.17 -13.48 0.49
C LEU A 147 0.15 -12.41 0.90
N ASN A 148 -0.45 -11.71 -0.07
CA ASN A 148 -1.52 -10.74 0.18
C ASN A 148 -2.75 -11.39 0.81
N LEU A 149 -3.14 -12.56 0.32
CA LEU A 149 -4.27 -13.32 0.84
C LEU A 149 -4.04 -13.69 2.33
N GLU A 150 -2.87 -14.23 2.68
CA GLU A 150 -2.55 -14.56 4.06
C GLU A 150 -2.41 -13.33 4.95
N ASN A 151 -1.84 -12.25 4.44
CA ASN A 151 -1.67 -11.00 5.20
C ASN A 151 -3.02 -10.35 5.56
N ALA A 152 -4.01 -10.49 4.68
CA ALA A 152 -5.36 -9.96 4.87
C ALA A 152 -6.25 -10.89 5.71
N TYR A 153 -6.28 -12.19 5.43
CA TYR A 153 -7.27 -13.13 5.99
C TYR A 153 -6.66 -14.24 6.86
N GLY A 154 -5.34 -14.36 6.90
CA GLY A 154 -4.61 -15.36 7.67
C GLY A 154 -4.08 -14.82 9.00
N THR A 155 -3.05 -15.50 9.52
CA THR A 155 -2.32 -15.11 10.73
C THR A 155 -0.91 -14.64 10.38
N GLU A 156 -0.21 -14.02 11.33
CA GLU A 156 1.21 -13.68 11.14
C GLU A 156 2.05 -14.93 10.83
N GLU A 157 1.73 -16.06 11.46
CA GLU A 157 2.45 -17.32 11.23
C GLU A 157 2.21 -17.89 9.83
N SER A 158 0.96 -17.85 9.33
CA SER A 158 0.66 -18.33 7.98
C SER A 158 1.26 -17.41 6.92
N THR A 159 1.23 -16.10 7.14
CA THR A 159 1.87 -15.10 6.28
C THR A 159 3.38 -15.33 6.19
N LEU A 160 4.05 -15.56 7.34
CA LEU A 160 5.48 -15.86 7.37
C LEU A 160 5.82 -17.22 6.76
N ARG A 161 4.92 -18.21 6.87
CA ARG A 161 5.07 -19.50 6.20
C ARG A 161 5.05 -19.32 4.68
N VAL A 162 4.04 -18.62 4.14
CA VAL A 162 3.95 -18.34 2.70
C VAL A 162 5.14 -17.53 2.21
N LEU A 163 5.59 -16.52 2.97
CA LEU A 163 6.81 -15.78 2.62
C LEU A 163 8.04 -16.70 2.59
N GLY A 164 8.20 -17.56 3.59
CA GLY A 164 9.30 -18.53 3.66
C GLY A 164 9.27 -19.52 2.50
N ASP A 165 8.08 -19.95 2.08
CA ASP A 165 7.90 -20.83 0.92
C ASP A 165 8.24 -20.09 -0.38
N ALA A 166 7.71 -18.87 -0.57
CA ALA A 166 7.97 -18.03 -1.75
C ALA A 166 9.46 -17.74 -1.96
N LEU A 167 10.18 -17.42 -0.87
CA LEU A 167 11.64 -17.18 -0.89
C LEU A 167 12.41 -18.38 -1.46
N ARG A 168 12.00 -19.62 -1.13
CA ARG A 168 12.67 -20.83 -1.66
C ARG A 168 12.42 -21.08 -3.15
N HIS A 169 11.41 -20.45 -3.74
CA HIS A 169 10.95 -20.71 -5.11
C HIS A 169 11.12 -19.51 -6.05
N THR A 170 11.59 -18.37 -5.55
CA THR A 170 11.70 -17.13 -6.34
C THR A 170 13.03 -16.45 -6.05
N ASP A 171 13.32 -15.35 -6.76
CA ASP A 171 14.43 -14.49 -6.38
C ASP A 171 14.18 -13.88 -5.00
N ASP A 172 14.97 -14.35 -4.03
CA ASP A 172 14.88 -13.97 -2.63
C ASP A 172 14.86 -12.44 -2.43
N GLY A 173 15.73 -11.71 -3.15
CA GLY A 173 15.85 -10.26 -3.02
C GLY A 173 14.58 -9.54 -3.45
N LYS A 174 14.08 -9.83 -4.65
CA LYS A 174 12.82 -9.29 -5.18
C LYS A 174 11.64 -9.65 -4.28
N MET A 175 11.58 -10.88 -3.76
CA MET A 175 10.50 -11.32 -2.90
C MET A 175 10.49 -10.59 -1.55
N TYR A 176 11.66 -10.33 -0.95
CA TYR A 176 11.74 -9.49 0.25
C TYR A 176 11.27 -8.07 0.00
N MET A 177 11.64 -7.46 -1.14
CA MET A 177 11.16 -6.11 -1.49
C MET A 177 9.63 -6.08 -1.65
N ALA A 178 9.08 -7.06 -2.37
CA ALA A 178 7.63 -7.18 -2.53
C ALA A 178 6.93 -7.39 -1.17
N ALA A 179 7.49 -8.20 -0.27
CA ALA A 179 6.94 -8.40 1.06
C ALA A 179 6.95 -7.12 1.91
N ILE A 180 8.01 -6.32 1.82
CA ILE A 180 8.07 -4.99 2.45
C ILE A 180 6.94 -4.10 1.93
N ASP A 181 6.75 -4.03 0.61
CA ASP A 181 5.65 -3.28 -0.02
C ASP A 181 4.26 -3.74 0.45
N VAL A 182 4.07 -5.05 0.64
CA VAL A 182 2.80 -5.63 1.14
C VAL A 182 2.57 -5.25 2.60
N PHE A 183 3.56 -5.42 3.47
CA PHE A 183 3.41 -5.13 4.91
C PHE A 183 3.34 -3.63 5.22
N GLU A 184 4.01 -2.79 4.43
CA GLU A 184 3.93 -1.34 4.53
C GLU A 184 2.51 -0.86 4.18
N ARG A 185 1.95 -1.31 3.06
CA ARG A 185 0.58 -0.94 2.66
C ARG A 185 -0.49 -1.45 3.62
N SER A 186 -0.31 -2.63 4.20
CA SER A 186 -1.27 -3.19 5.16
C SER A 186 -1.10 -2.71 6.60
N GLY A 187 -0.11 -1.85 6.87
CA GLY A 187 0.17 -1.33 8.22
C GLY A 187 0.65 -2.38 9.24
N ARG A 188 1.12 -3.55 8.78
CA ARG A 188 1.58 -4.64 9.66
C ARG A 188 3.01 -4.41 10.15
N SER A 189 3.18 -3.45 11.04
CA SER A 189 4.49 -2.99 11.55
C SER A 189 5.39 -4.11 12.09
N ALA A 190 4.84 -5.07 12.83
CA ALA A 190 5.61 -6.19 13.38
C ALA A 190 6.22 -7.11 12.31
N LEU A 191 5.44 -7.45 11.26
CA LEU A 191 5.91 -8.26 10.13
C LEU A 191 6.92 -7.49 9.29
N LEU A 192 6.65 -6.20 9.06
CA LEU A 192 7.55 -5.29 8.35
C LEU A 192 8.92 -5.23 9.03
N ASP A 193 8.98 -5.04 10.35
CA ASP A 193 10.23 -5.00 11.10
C ASP A 193 11.00 -6.31 11.05
N ARG A 194 10.31 -7.47 11.10
CA ARG A 194 10.94 -8.78 10.94
C ARG A 194 11.54 -8.93 9.54
N CYS A 195 10.79 -8.54 8.51
CA CYS A 195 11.23 -8.59 7.11
C CYS A 195 12.44 -7.68 6.87
N VAL A 196 12.39 -6.43 7.35
CA VAL A 196 13.49 -5.44 7.30
C VAL A 196 14.75 -5.98 8.00
N LYS A 197 14.60 -6.57 9.18
CA LYS A 197 15.74 -7.19 9.90
C LYS A 197 16.34 -8.36 9.13
N ALA A 198 15.51 -9.19 8.50
CA ALA A 198 15.98 -10.32 7.69
C ALA A 198 16.71 -9.86 6.43
N VAL A 199 16.13 -8.94 5.65
CA VAL A 199 16.71 -8.47 4.38
C VAL A 199 18.01 -7.69 4.61
N THR A 200 18.09 -6.85 5.65
CA THR A 200 19.33 -6.10 5.97
C THR A 200 20.44 -6.99 6.49
N LYS A 201 20.10 -8.14 7.10
CA LYS A 201 21.09 -9.13 7.51
C LYS A 201 21.61 -9.95 6.33
N LYS A 202 20.74 -10.33 5.40
CA LYS A 202 21.09 -11.17 4.24
C LYS A 202 21.73 -10.37 3.11
N TYR A 203 21.26 -9.16 2.87
CA TYR A 203 21.66 -8.27 1.77
C TYR A 203 22.21 -6.93 2.28
N GLY A 204 22.94 -6.96 3.40
CA GLY A 204 23.52 -5.77 4.02
C GLY A 204 24.59 -5.06 3.19
N GLU A 205 25.09 -5.70 2.13
CA GLU A 205 26.06 -5.10 1.20
C GLU A 205 25.38 -4.39 0.01
N SER A 206 24.05 -4.51 -0.15
CA SER A 206 23.31 -3.85 -1.24
C SER A 206 22.84 -2.44 -0.83
N PRO A 207 23.23 -1.38 -1.55
CA PRO A 207 22.73 -0.03 -1.32
C PRO A 207 21.21 0.07 -1.49
N GLU A 208 20.63 -0.66 -2.44
CA GLU A 208 19.20 -0.66 -2.74
C GLU A 208 18.36 -1.12 -1.54
N VAL A 209 18.86 -2.11 -0.80
CA VAL A 209 18.20 -2.61 0.42
C VAL A 209 18.18 -1.53 1.50
N TRP A 210 19.30 -0.85 1.74
CA TRP A 210 19.35 0.22 2.72
C TRP A 210 18.50 1.42 2.32
N GLN A 211 18.48 1.79 1.04
CA GLN A 211 17.60 2.84 0.51
C GLN A 211 16.13 2.48 0.73
N ARG A 212 15.73 1.22 0.46
CA ARG A 212 14.38 0.75 0.71
C ARG A 212 14.00 0.85 2.19
N VAL A 213 14.87 0.36 3.07
CA VAL A 213 14.61 0.38 4.52
C VAL A 213 14.55 1.81 5.05
N TYR A 214 15.42 2.70 4.57
CA TYR A 214 15.38 4.12 4.92
C TYR A 214 14.03 4.75 4.54
N ARG A 215 13.59 4.52 3.30
CA ARG A 215 12.28 4.99 2.81
C ARG A 215 11.13 4.48 3.69
N THR A 216 11.13 3.20 4.03
CA THR A 216 10.10 2.61 4.90
C THR A 216 10.08 3.27 6.29
N ARG A 217 11.24 3.62 6.87
CA ARG A 217 11.30 4.34 8.16
C ARG A 217 10.74 5.76 8.06
N LEU A 218 11.04 6.48 6.97
CA LEU A 218 10.44 7.79 6.73
C LEU A 218 8.93 7.70 6.56
N ALA A 219 8.42 6.68 5.84
CA ALA A 219 6.99 6.45 5.67
C ALA A 219 6.28 6.18 7.02
N GLN A 220 6.96 5.54 7.97
CA GLN A 220 6.48 5.34 9.35
C GLN A 220 6.62 6.59 10.23
N GLN A 221 7.13 7.71 9.71
CA GLN A 221 7.49 8.92 10.46
C GLN A 221 8.52 8.67 11.59
N ASP A 222 9.30 7.59 11.48
CA ASP A 222 10.35 7.23 12.43
C ASP A 222 11.70 7.84 12.02
N ALA A 223 11.87 9.13 12.33
CA ALA A 223 13.08 9.88 12.00
C ALA A 223 14.32 9.32 12.72
N GLU A 224 14.18 8.80 13.94
CA GLU A 224 15.29 8.22 14.70
C GLU A 224 15.72 6.87 14.10
N GLY A 225 14.76 6.02 13.72
CA GLY A 225 15.01 4.78 13.02
C GLY A 225 15.62 5.00 11.63
N ALA A 226 15.20 6.04 10.90
CA ALA A 226 15.81 6.42 9.63
C ALA A 226 17.29 6.80 9.82
N ARG A 227 17.61 7.65 10.79
CA ARG A 227 19.00 8.05 11.12
C ARG A 227 19.86 6.84 11.51
N THR A 228 19.31 5.95 12.34
CA THR A 228 19.98 4.71 12.74
C THR A 228 20.22 3.80 11.53
N THR A 229 19.26 3.72 10.62
CA THR A 229 19.36 2.95 9.37
C THR A 229 20.49 3.46 8.49
N LEU A 230 20.60 4.78 8.28
CA LEU A 230 21.69 5.36 7.50
C LEU A 230 23.06 5.09 8.14
N SER A 231 23.17 5.22 9.47
CA SER A 231 24.41 4.90 10.19
C SER A 231 24.82 3.44 9.98
N ARG A 232 23.88 2.50 10.11
CA ARG A 232 24.12 1.07 9.88
C ARG A 232 24.46 0.76 8.42
N ALA A 233 23.82 1.43 7.47
CA ALA A 233 24.13 1.29 6.05
C ALA A 233 25.58 1.67 5.76
N LEU A 234 26.08 2.79 6.30
CA LEU A 234 27.46 3.23 6.10
C LEU A 234 28.49 2.32 6.79
N GLN A 235 28.10 1.57 7.83
CA GLN A 235 28.94 0.55 8.45
C GLN A 235 29.02 -0.74 7.60
N ALA A 236 27.93 -1.10 6.93
CA ALA A 236 27.84 -2.33 6.15
C ALA A 236 28.33 -2.16 4.70
N LEU A 237 28.13 -0.99 4.10
CA LEU A 237 28.45 -0.72 2.70
C LEU A 237 29.94 -0.37 2.49
N PRO A 238 30.52 -0.75 1.33
CA PRO A 238 31.82 -0.26 0.90
C PRO A 238 31.86 1.28 0.76
N LYS A 239 33.04 1.87 0.96
CA LYS A 239 33.24 3.34 0.90
C LYS A 239 32.83 3.96 -0.44
N GLN A 240 32.88 3.20 -1.53
CA GLN A 240 32.51 3.67 -2.87
C GLN A 240 31.02 3.99 -2.96
N ASP A 241 30.18 3.26 -2.22
CA ASP A 241 28.72 3.41 -2.21
C ASP A 241 28.24 4.46 -1.21
N HIS A 242 29.10 4.92 -0.30
CA HIS A 242 28.72 5.87 0.75
C HIS A 242 28.15 7.17 0.20
N VAL A 243 28.78 7.72 -0.85
CA VAL A 243 28.31 8.96 -1.47
C VAL A 243 26.94 8.76 -2.09
N ALA A 244 26.74 7.67 -2.83
CA ALA A 244 25.45 7.36 -3.45
C ALA A 244 24.36 7.15 -2.38
N MET A 245 24.65 6.41 -1.31
CA MET A 245 23.72 6.16 -0.22
C MET A 245 23.31 7.45 0.51
N ILE A 246 24.27 8.33 0.83
CA ILE A 246 23.97 9.60 1.52
C ILE A 246 23.17 10.54 0.62
N SER A 247 23.54 10.65 -0.66
CA SER A 247 22.79 11.48 -1.62
C SER A 247 21.37 10.96 -1.81
N GLN A 248 21.15 9.64 -1.89
CA GLN A 248 19.81 9.08 -1.96
C GLN A 248 19.00 9.30 -0.67
N ALA A 249 19.62 9.15 0.50
CA ALA A 249 18.97 9.49 1.77
C ALA A 249 18.55 10.97 1.80
N GLY A 250 19.42 11.89 1.36
CA GLY A 250 19.09 13.31 1.25
C GLY A 250 17.91 13.58 0.31
N LEU A 251 17.88 12.92 -0.85
CA LEU A 251 16.75 13.01 -1.78
C LEU A 251 15.44 12.44 -1.23
N LEU A 252 15.51 11.43 -0.35
CA LEU A 252 14.33 10.88 0.31
C LEU A 252 13.81 11.83 1.39
N GLU A 253 14.71 12.46 2.15
CA GLU A 253 14.35 13.47 3.15
C GLU A 253 13.63 14.67 2.50
N PHE A 254 14.12 15.19 1.37
CA PHE A 254 13.42 16.26 0.64
C PHE A 254 12.02 15.86 0.17
N ARG A 255 11.79 14.58 -0.12
CA ARG A 255 10.52 14.10 -0.70
C ARG A 255 9.50 13.66 0.34
N GLN A 256 9.94 13.05 1.44
CA GLN A 256 9.07 12.34 2.38
C GLN A 256 9.40 12.65 3.85
N GLY A 257 10.56 13.23 4.13
CA GLY A 257 11.05 13.47 5.47
C GLY A 257 11.19 14.96 5.75
N ASP A 258 12.32 15.32 6.36
CA ASP A 258 12.64 16.69 6.74
C ASP A 258 13.62 17.32 5.73
N PRO A 259 13.21 18.36 4.97
CA PRO A 259 14.09 19.08 4.06
C PRO A 259 15.40 19.58 4.71
N GLU A 260 15.38 19.98 5.99
CA GLU A 260 16.58 20.41 6.72
C GLU A 260 17.60 19.29 6.85
N ARG A 261 17.08 18.07 7.08
CA ARG A 261 17.91 16.88 7.13
C ARG A 261 18.49 16.57 5.76
N GLY A 262 17.69 16.75 4.70
CA GLY A 262 18.13 16.68 3.31
C GLY A 262 19.33 17.59 3.04
N ARG A 263 19.24 18.87 3.41
CA ARG A 263 20.35 19.84 3.29
C ARG A 263 21.58 19.41 4.06
N SER A 264 21.42 19.06 5.32
CA SER A 264 22.51 18.62 6.19
C SER A 264 23.29 17.45 5.57
N LEU A 265 22.59 16.51 4.93
CA LEU A 265 23.20 15.37 4.22
C LEU A 265 23.95 15.82 2.96
N PHE A 266 23.33 16.66 2.12
CA PHE A 266 23.97 17.18 0.90
C PHE A 266 25.18 18.05 1.20
N GLU A 267 25.07 19.00 2.13
CA GLU A 267 26.18 19.85 2.57
C GLU A 267 27.33 19.04 3.15
N GLY A 268 27.02 17.98 3.92
CA GLY A 268 28.02 17.05 4.43
C GLY A 268 28.80 16.35 3.30
N VAL A 269 28.12 15.93 2.23
CA VAL A 269 28.78 15.32 1.06
C VAL A 269 29.57 16.36 0.28
N LEU A 270 28.98 17.52 -0.01
CA LEU A 270 29.60 18.57 -0.82
C LEU A 270 30.80 19.22 -0.13
N ARG A 271 30.83 19.28 1.20
CA ARG A 271 32.02 19.70 1.98
C ARG A 271 33.22 18.79 1.73
N ASN A 272 32.98 17.48 1.63
CA ASN A 272 34.03 16.49 1.40
C ASN A 272 34.35 16.31 -0.09
N TYR A 273 33.39 16.57 -0.98
CA TYR A 273 33.52 16.40 -2.43
C TYR A 273 33.08 17.65 -3.21
N PRO A 274 33.73 18.81 -3.03
CA PRO A 274 33.26 20.09 -3.59
C PRO A 274 33.27 20.14 -5.11
N LYS A 275 34.08 19.28 -5.77
CA LYS A 275 34.19 19.20 -7.24
C LYS A 275 33.08 18.35 -7.91
N ARG A 276 32.22 17.69 -7.14
CA ARG A 276 31.11 16.86 -7.66
C ARG A 276 29.94 17.74 -8.08
N LEU A 277 30.09 18.39 -9.24
CA LEU A 277 29.07 19.29 -9.80
C LEU A 277 27.72 18.60 -10.08
N ASP A 278 27.76 17.30 -10.38
CA ASP A 278 26.57 16.46 -10.50
C ASP A 278 25.72 16.47 -9.22
N LEU A 279 26.35 16.41 -8.04
CA LEU A 279 25.66 16.46 -6.76
C LEU A 279 25.18 17.88 -6.41
N TRP A 280 25.95 18.91 -6.78
CA TRP A 280 25.51 20.31 -6.65
C TRP A 280 24.25 20.58 -7.46
N ASN A 281 24.20 20.15 -8.71
CA ASN A 281 23.02 20.32 -9.57
C ASN A 281 21.80 19.65 -8.95
N VAL A 282 21.94 18.41 -8.49
CA VAL A 282 20.85 17.69 -7.82
C VAL A 282 20.38 18.42 -6.56
N TYR A 283 21.29 18.95 -5.74
CA TYR A 283 20.96 19.69 -4.53
C TYR A 283 20.20 20.99 -4.84
N ILE A 284 20.72 21.80 -5.76
CA ILE A 284 20.12 23.05 -6.21
C ILE A 284 18.72 22.80 -6.80
N ASP A 285 18.55 21.74 -7.58
CA ASP A 285 17.25 21.37 -8.15
C ASP A 285 16.21 21.07 -7.06
N GLN A 286 16.59 20.42 -5.95
CA GLN A 286 15.66 20.20 -4.84
C GLN A 286 15.26 21.52 -4.17
N GLU A 287 16.21 22.42 -3.93
CA GLU A 287 15.94 23.73 -3.32
C GLU A 287 15.04 24.60 -4.21
N ILE A 288 15.25 24.59 -5.52
CA ILE A 288 14.41 25.31 -6.48
C ILE A 288 12.99 24.73 -6.48
N LYS A 289 12.86 23.39 -6.51
CA LYS A 289 11.54 22.73 -6.47
C LYS A 289 10.76 23.13 -5.22
N MET A 290 11.42 23.17 -4.06
CA MET A 290 10.77 23.61 -2.81
C MET A 290 10.29 25.07 -2.89
N LYS A 291 11.10 25.98 -3.43
CA LYS A 291 10.68 27.38 -3.64
C LYS A 291 9.46 27.49 -4.56
N ILE A 292 9.42 26.71 -5.64
CA ILE A 292 8.28 26.68 -6.57
C ILE A 292 7.03 26.12 -5.88
N LEU A 293 7.16 25.09 -5.05
CA LEU A 293 6.06 24.51 -4.28
C LEU A 293 5.47 25.53 -3.29
N PHE A 294 6.30 26.23 -2.51
CA PHE A 294 5.83 27.28 -1.61
C PHE A 294 5.11 28.41 -2.35
N LYS A 295 5.60 28.79 -3.53
CA LYS A 295 4.93 29.80 -4.36
C LYS A 295 3.54 29.33 -4.79
N ARG A 296 3.44 28.11 -5.34
CA ARG A 296 2.15 27.52 -5.77
C ARG A 296 1.18 27.35 -4.61
N TRP A 297 1.66 26.92 -3.45
CA TRP A 297 0.86 26.77 -2.25
C TRP A 297 0.32 28.12 -1.77
N LEU A 298 1.18 29.14 -1.71
CA LEU A 298 0.76 30.49 -1.34
C LEU A 298 -0.27 31.07 -2.33
N ASP A 299 -0.09 30.83 -3.63
CA ASP A 299 -1.03 31.29 -4.66
C ASP A 299 -2.38 30.56 -4.55
N TYR A 300 -2.38 29.27 -4.19
CA TYR A 300 -3.60 28.49 -3.92
C TYR A 300 -4.36 29.01 -2.69
N GLU A 301 -3.68 29.18 -1.54
CA GLU A 301 -4.33 29.66 -0.30
C GLU A 301 -4.86 31.09 -0.46
N LYS A 302 -4.23 31.94 -1.26
CA LYS A 302 -4.76 33.28 -1.56
C LYS A 302 -6.07 33.24 -2.38
N GLN A 303 -6.27 32.20 -3.18
CA GLN A 303 -7.45 32.04 -4.03
C GLN A 303 -8.59 31.29 -3.33
N HIS A 304 -8.26 30.33 -2.46
CA HIS A 304 -9.24 29.38 -1.90
C HIS A 304 -9.23 29.28 -0.37
N GLY A 305 -8.17 29.74 0.31
CA GLY A 305 -7.96 29.57 1.74
C GLY A 305 -8.37 30.79 2.59
N ALA A 306 -8.32 30.63 3.92
CA ALA A 306 -8.53 31.74 4.83
C ALA A 306 -7.24 32.54 5.06
N GLU A 307 -7.37 33.75 5.60
CA GLU A 307 -6.21 34.62 5.89
C GLU A 307 -5.21 33.95 6.86
N ALA A 308 -5.70 33.10 7.77
CA ALA A 308 -4.88 32.29 8.67
C ALA A 308 -4.02 31.24 7.95
N ASP A 309 -4.55 30.64 6.88
CA ASP A 309 -3.85 29.61 6.09
C ASP A 309 -2.74 30.25 5.24
N VAL A 310 -3.04 31.41 4.65
CA VAL A 310 -2.05 32.23 3.95
C VAL A 310 -0.89 32.61 4.87
N ASP A 311 -1.16 33.00 6.12
CA ASP A 311 -0.13 33.34 7.09
C ASP A 311 0.62 32.11 7.62
N HIS A 312 -0.02 30.95 7.68
CA HIS A 312 0.66 29.68 7.95
C HIS A 312 1.69 29.36 6.86
N VAL A 313 1.30 29.47 5.58
CA VAL A 313 2.21 29.24 4.45
C VAL A 313 3.37 30.23 4.43
N LYS A 314 3.10 31.52 4.68
CA LYS A 314 4.17 32.54 4.79
C LYS A 314 5.14 32.23 5.92
N ARG A 315 4.66 31.74 7.07
CA ARG A 315 5.51 31.38 8.21
C ARG A 315 6.39 30.19 7.87
N ARG A 316 5.83 29.12 7.33
CA ARG A 316 6.56 27.94 6.86
C ARG A 316 7.58 28.29 5.76
N ALA A 317 7.22 29.16 4.82
CA ALA A 317 8.13 29.62 3.78
C ALA A 317 9.25 30.49 4.37
N ARG A 318 8.98 31.31 5.40
CA ARG A 318 10.00 32.10 6.09
C ARG A 318 10.96 31.21 6.86
N GLU A 319 10.45 30.25 7.64
CA GLU A 319 11.26 29.23 8.32
C GLU A 319 12.15 28.48 7.32
N PHE A 320 11.62 28.11 6.15
CA PHE A 320 12.37 27.48 5.07
C PHE A 320 13.45 28.40 4.46
N VAL A 321 13.20 29.69 4.31
CA VAL A 321 14.20 30.64 3.77
C VAL A 321 15.28 30.95 4.79
N GLU A 322 14.92 31.07 6.07
CA GLU A 322 15.85 31.31 7.18
C GLU A 322 16.83 30.14 7.33
N SER A 323 16.40 28.91 7.06
CA SER A 323 17.27 27.74 7.09
C SER A 323 18.10 27.53 5.82
N VAL A 324 17.72 28.10 4.68
CA VAL A 324 18.56 28.14 3.46
C VAL A 324 19.67 29.19 3.54
N GLY A 325 19.52 30.18 4.42
CA GLY A 325 20.43 31.34 4.54
C GLY A 325 21.55 31.20 5.59
N GLN A 326 21.58 30.12 6.37
CA GLN A 326 22.61 29.85 7.39
C GLN A 326 23.72 28.95 6.86
#